data_AF-A0A2S9FNP1-F1
#
_entry.id   AF-A0A2S9FNP1-F1
#
_cell.length_a   1.000
_cell.length_b   1.000
_cell.length_c   1.000
_cell.angle_alpha   90.00
_cell.angle_beta   90.00
_cell.angle_gamma   90.00
#
_symmetry.space_group_name_H-M   'P 1'
#
loop_
_entity.id
_entity.type
_entity.pdbx_description
1 polymer ?
#
loop_
_entity_poly.entity_id
_entity_poly.type
_entity_poly.pdbx_seq_one_letter_code
_entity_poly.pdbx_strand_id
1 'polypeptide(L)' 'MNTSKRRSSVFVALATCGLAASVVLSGCGAGQVSQTATQEPAVNGTSGKAGPIVLRNIHISADQTSDYIRP' A
#
# COMPACT_ATOMS: atom_id res chain seq x y z
N MET A 1 -45.87 -3.21 28.42
CA MET A 1 -44.75 -2.73 29.26
C MET A 1 -43.41 -3.11 28.62
N ASN A 2 -43.04 -2.67 27.40
CA ASN A 2 -41.79 -3.18 26.76
C ASN A 2 -41.29 -2.47 25.47
N THR A 3 -42.01 -1.50 24.90
CA THR A 3 -41.62 -0.89 23.60
C THR A 3 -40.32 -0.09 23.67
N SER A 4 -40.04 0.56 24.81
CA SER A 4 -38.79 1.29 25.06
C SER A 4 -37.57 0.36 25.15
N LYS A 5 -37.68 -0.77 25.87
CA LYS A 5 -36.60 -1.79 25.95
C LYS A 5 -36.32 -2.45 24.60
N ARG A 6 -37.35 -2.69 23.78
CA ARG A 6 -37.19 -3.19 22.39
C ARG A 6 -36.47 -2.18 21.49
N ARG A 7 -36.83 -0.89 21.55
CA ARG A 7 -36.13 0.16 20.81
C ARG A 7 -34.64 0.21 21.19
N SER A 8 -34.35 0.20 22.49
CA SER A 8 -32.97 0.25 23.00
C SER A 8 -32.12 -0.93 22.54
N SER A 9 -32.68 -2.15 22.53
CA SER A 9 -31.96 -3.35 22.06
C SER A 9 -31.65 -3.29 20.56
N VAL A 10 -32.56 -2.76 19.75
CA VAL A 10 -32.36 -2.63 18.29
C VAL A 10 -31.27 -1.61 17.99
N PHE A 11 -31.22 -0.49 18.72
CA PHE A 11 -30.16 0.51 18.56
C PHE A 11 -28.78 -0.03 18.90
N VAL A 12 -28.65 -0.78 20.00
CA VAL A 12 -27.38 -1.41 20.39
C VAL A 12 -26.90 -2.40 19.33
N ALA A 13 -27.79 -3.25 18.80
CA ALA A 13 -27.44 -4.22 17.77
C ALA A 13 -26.99 -3.55 16.45
N LEU A 14 -27.66 -2.47 16.03
CA LEU A 14 -27.24 -1.70 14.86
C LEU A 14 -25.87 -1.05 15.07
N ALA A 15 -25.62 -0.48 16.24
CA ALA A 15 -24.34 0.14 16.56
C ALA A 15 -23.18 -0.88 16.53
N THR A 16 -23.38 -2.08 17.10
CA THR A 16 -22.37 -3.14 17.09
C THR A 16 -22.10 -3.68 15.69
N CYS A 17 -23.15 -3.88 14.87
CA CYS A 17 -22.98 -4.30 13.49
C CYS A 17 -22.30 -3.21 12.64
N GLY A 18 -22.65 -1.95 12.85
CA GLY A 18 -22.02 -0.82 12.16
C GLY A 18 -20.52 -0.72 12.46
N LEU A 19 -20.13 -0.89 13.73
CA LEU A 19 -18.72 -0.92 14.14
C LEU A 19 -17.97 -2.14 13.59
N ALA A 20 -18.57 -3.33 13.64
CA ALA A 20 -17.93 -4.53 13.09
C ALA A 20 -17.72 -4.41 11.57
N ALA A 21 -18.72 -3.89 10.84
CA ALA A 21 -18.62 -3.67 9.41
C ALA A 21 -17.56 -2.63 9.05
N SER A 22 -17.47 -1.52 9.79
CA SER A 22 -16.49 -0.46 9.51
C SER A 22 -15.05 -0.93 9.72
N VAL A 23 -14.79 -1.74 10.75
CA VAL A 23 -13.47 -2.35 10.99
C VAL A 23 -13.06 -3.24 9.81
N VAL A 24 -13.96 -4.09 9.31
CA VAL A 24 -13.67 -4.98 8.17
C VAL A 24 -13.43 -4.18 6.88
N LEU A 25 -14.26 -3.18 6.59
CA LEU A 25 -14.15 -2.36 5.38
C LEU A 25 -12.90 -1.45 5.38
N SER A 26 -12.42 -1.02 6.55
CA SER A 26 -11.21 -0.20 6.68
C SER A 26 -9.91 -0.91 6.23
N GLY A 27 -9.92 -2.25 6.16
CA GLY A 27 -8.77 -3.04 5.72
C GLY A 27 -8.50 -3.03 4.21
N CYS A 28 -9.45 -2.61 3.38
CA CYS A 28 -9.36 -2.75 1.91
C CYS A 28 -8.68 -1.54 1.23
N GLY A 29 -8.44 -0.43 1.93
CA GLY A 29 -8.00 0.83 1.31
C GLY A 29 -6.50 0.91 0.98
N ALA A 30 -5.63 0.29 1.78
CA ALA A 30 -4.18 0.31 1.56
C ALA A 30 -3.39 -0.74 2.37
N GLY A 31 -3.97 -1.32 3.43
CA GLY A 31 -3.35 -2.38 4.24
C GLY A 31 -1.94 -2.04 4.79
N GLN A 32 -1.21 -3.07 5.20
CA GLN A 32 0.23 -2.99 5.54
C GLN A 32 1.13 -2.78 4.31
N VAL A 33 0.65 -3.17 3.13
CA VAL A 33 1.37 -3.08 1.85
C VAL A 33 0.38 -2.59 0.80
N SER A 34 0.57 -1.37 0.32
CA SER A 34 -0.24 -0.80 -0.76
C SER A 34 0.22 -1.32 -2.12
N GLN A 35 -0.61 -1.14 -3.16
CA GLN A 35 -0.27 -1.50 -4.54
C GLN A 35 1.00 -0.81 -5.08
N THR A 36 1.45 0.27 -4.43
CA THR A 36 2.67 1.00 -4.78
C THR A 36 3.83 0.77 -3.80
N ALA A 37 3.62 0.02 -2.72
CA ALA A 37 4.63 -0.13 -1.65
C ALA A 37 5.87 -0.92 -2.09
N THR A 38 5.71 -1.85 -3.03
CA THR A 38 6.82 -2.64 -3.61
C THR A 38 7.06 -2.27 -5.06
N GLN A 39 6.50 -1.15 -5.53
CA GLN A 39 6.71 -0.70 -6.89
C GLN A 39 8.14 -0.17 -7.02
N GLU A 40 8.91 -0.80 -7.92
CA GLU A 40 10.23 -0.30 -8.29
C GLU A 40 10.08 0.97 -9.15
N PRO A 41 10.97 1.98 -9.00
CA PRO A 41 10.89 3.19 -9.79
C PRO A 41 11.01 2.92 -11.29
N ALA A 42 10.19 3.60 -12.10
CA ALA A 42 10.25 3.56 -13.55
C ALA A 42 11.42 4.41 -14.09
N VAL A 43 12.65 4.00 -13.77
CA VAL A 43 13.90 4.64 -14.20
C VAL A 43 14.80 3.62 -14.90
N ASN A 44 15.72 4.08 -15.75
CA ASN A 44 16.60 3.19 -16.51
C ASN A 44 17.66 2.50 -15.64
N GLY A 45 17.99 3.09 -14.49
CA GLY A 45 19.01 2.58 -13.59
C GLY A 45 18.48 1.61 -12.52
N THR A 46 19.40 0.84 -11.94
CA THR A 46 19.12 -0.11 -10.87
C THR A 46 19.21 0.53 -9.48
N SER A 47 18.67 -0.15 -8.46
CA SER A 47 18.77 0.23 -7.06
C SER A 47 19.60 -0.81 -6.29
N GLY A 48 20.29 -0.37 -5.23
CA GLY A 48 21.15 -1.24 -4.44
C GLY A 48 21.41 -0.68 -3.05
N LYS A 49 21.92 -1.51 -2.14
CA LYS A 49 22.27 -1.10 -0.77
C LYS A 49 23.62 -1.68 -0.37
N ALA A 50 24.52 -0.83 0.08
CA ALA A 50 25.82 -1.18 0.61
C ALA A 50 25.97 -0.64 2.04
N GLY A 51 25.72 -1.49 3.04
CA GLY A 51 25.68 -1.07 4.44
C GLY A 51 24.65 0.05 4.68
N PRO A 52 25.06 1.22 5.24
CA PRO A 52 24.16 2.35 5.44
C PRO A 52 23.91 3.18 4.16
N ILE A 53 24.59 2.88 3.06
CA ILE A 53 24.49 3.64 1.81
C ILE A 53 23.43 3.00 0.92
N VAL A 54 22.48 3.81 0.45
CA VAL A 54 21.45 3.42 -0.51
C VAL A 54 21.78 4.04 -1.85
N LEU A 55 21.85 3.21 -2.88
CA LEU A 55 22.08 3.61 -4.26
C LEU A 55 20.76 3.57 -5.03
N ARG A 56 20.46 4.65 -5.76
CA ARG A 56 19.22 4.82 -6.54
C ARG A 56 19.56 5.23 -7.96
N ASN A 57 18.87 4.65 -8.95
CA ASN A 57 19.02 4.97 -10.36
C ASN A 57 20.48 4.87 -10.87
N ILE A 58 21.20 3.82 -10.46
CA ILE A 58 22.55 3.55 -10.97
C ILE A 58 22.42 3.12 -12.42
N HIS A 59 22.98 3.89 -13.35
CA HIS A 59 22.99 3.56 -14.77
C HIS A 59 24.30 3.99 -15.43
N ILE A 60 24.58 3.41 -16.58
CA ILE A 60 25.70 3.82 -17.43
C ILE A 60 25.15 4.83 -18.44
N SER A 61 25.70 6.04 -18.46
CA SER A 61 25.40 7.05 -19.48
C SER A 61 26.49 6.99 -20.55
N ALA A 62 26.12 6.53 -21.76
CA ALA A 62 27.03 6.45 -22.88
C ALA A 62 26.29 6.76 -24.20
N ASP A 63 26.99 7.38 -25.15
CA ASP A 63 26.47 7.61 -26.50
C ASP A 63 26.54 6.31 -27.30
N GLN A 64 25.38 5.79 -27.71
CA GLN A 64 25.22 4.51 -28.39
C GLN A 64 25.30 4.72 -29.90
N THR A 65 26.50 4.62 -30.46
CA THR A 65 26.71 4.76 -31.91
C THR A 65 26.52 3.45 -32.70
N SER A 66 26.31 2.32 -32.03
CA SER A 66 26.15 0.99 -32.64
C SER A 66 25.20 0.13 -31.79
N ASP A 67 25.06 -1.16 -32.12
CA ASP A 67 24.06 -2.08 -31.54
C ASP A 67 24.27 -2.40 -30.05
N TYR A 68 25.46 -2.15 -29.50
CA TYR A 68 25.75 -2.34 -28.07
C TYR A 68 26.91 -1.46 -27.58
N ILE A 69 26.93 -1.12 -26.28
CA ILE A 69 28.06 -0.45 -25.62
C ILE A 69 29.09 -1.45 -25.16
N ARG A 70 30.30 -1.32 -25.70
CA ARG A 70 31.46 -2.07 -25.21
C ARG A 70 31.81 -1.63 -23.79
N PRO A 71 31.98 -2.55 -22.83
CA PRO A 71 32.41 -2.23 -21.48
C PRO A 71 33.78 -1.54 -21.43
#